data_AF-A0A7Z7N0T9-F1
#
_entry.id   AF-A0A7Z7N0T9-F1
#
_cell.length_a   1.000
_cell.length_b   1.000
_cell.length_c   1.000
_cell.angle_alpha   90.00
_cell.angle_beta   90.00
_cell.angle_gamma   90.00
#
_symmetry.space_group_name_H-M   'P 1'
#
loop_
_entity.id
_entity.type
_entity.pdbx_description
1 polymer ?
#
loop_
_entity_poly.entity_id
_entity_poly.type
_entity_poly.pdbx_seq_one_letter_code
_entity_poly.pdbx_strand_id
1 'polypeptide(L)'
;MLCALFFTINAFAICAIAALIVVHEFTVYFHLRYASGQRVITPAEQMVHSVLEMAPVMGFAIVCLAHPDALVSVIHPNASFSMVPREPPLPLPTVATVFLLCMLFGVAPYAMELAACIRVSRKRVRMNVGIGVQSPGSWQLL
;
A
#
# COMPACT_ATOMS: atom_id res chain seq x y z
N MET A 1 9.05 6.17 -1.27
CA MET A 1 10.42 5.59 -1.15
C MET A 1 10.97 5.02 -2.44
N LEU A 2 10.16 4.42 -3.33
CA LEU A 2 10.66 3.83 -4.58
C LEU A 2 11.46 4.79 -5.47
N CYS A 3 11.16 6.10 -5.45
CA CYS A 3 11.94 7.11 -6.15
C CYS A 3 13.44 7.07 -5.79
N ALA A 4 13.77 6.78 -4.54
CA ALA A 4 15.16 6.71 -4.05
C ALA A 4 15.97 5.52 -4.61
N LEU A 5 15.29 4.50 -5.15
CA LEU A 5 15.96 3.36 -5.82
C LEU A 5 16.45 3.73 -7.22
N PHE A 6 15.74 4.63 -7.91
CA PHE A 6 15.98 4.89 -9.34
C PHE A 6 16.53 6.27 -9.64
N PHE A 7 16.26 7.25 -8.78
CA PHE A 7 16.64 8.64 -8.99
C PHE A 7 17.68 9.08 -7.97
N THR A 8 18.52 10.02 -8.40
CA THR A 8 19.42 10.75 -7.52
C THR A 8 18.59 11.58 -6.53
N ILE A 9 18.98 11.56 -5.25
CA ILE A 9 18.29 12.32 -4.21
C ILE A 9 18.67 13.79 -4.35
N ASN A 10 17.77 14.59 -4.93
CA ASN A 10 17.87 16.03 -5.08
C ASN A 10 16.59 16.72 -4.52
N ALA A 11 16.48 18.04 -4.65
CA ALA A 11 15.32 18.80 -4.20
C ALA A 11 13.98 18.24 -4.73
N PHE A 12 13.94 17.84 -6.01
CA PHE A 12 12.76 17.20 -6.60
C PHE A 12 12.40 15.91 -5.86
N ALA A 13 13.36 15.01 -5.66
CA ALA A 13 13.12 13.73 -4.98
C ALA A 13 12.60 13.93 -3.55
N ILE A 14 13.15 14.88 -2.79
CA ILE A 14 12.70 15.22 -1.45
C ILE A 14 11.24 15.72 -1.47
N CYS A 15 10.92 16.69 -2.33
CA CYS A 15 9.56 17.22 -2.46
C CYS A 15 8.56 16.16 -2.93
N ALA A 16 8.95 15.32 -3.90
CA ALA A 16 8.09 14.26 -4.43
C ALA A 16 7.80 13.19 -3.36
N ILE A 17 8.81 12.80 -2.58
CA ILE A 17 8.63 11.86 -1.46
C ILE A 17 7.70 12.48 -0.40
N ALA A 18 7.91 13.74 -0.02
CA ALA A 18 7.06 14.43 0.94
C ALA A 18 5.60 14.51 0.45
N ALA A 19 5.38 14.87 -0.81
CA ALA A 19 4.04 14.91 -1.40
C ALA A 19 3.38 13.53 -1.42
N LEU A 20 4.13 12.47 -1.75
CA LEU A 20 3.61 11.10 -1.72
C LEU A 20 3.28 10.62 -0.31
N ILE A 21 3.97 11.09 0.72
CA ILE A 21 3.61 10.81 2.12
C ILE A 21 2.27 11.46 2.45
N VAL A 22 2.06 12.72 2.06
CA VAL A 22 0.76 13.37 2.25
C VAL A 22 -0.36 12.59 1.55
N VAL A 23 -0.15 12.16 0.30
CA VAL A 23 -1.11 11.31 -0.43
C VAL A 23 -1.33 9.96 0.28
N HIS A 24 -0.28 9.39 0.84
CA HIS A 24 -0.37 8.17 1.64
C HIS A 24 -1.25 8.38 2.88
N GLU A 25 -1.04 9.44 3.65
CA GLU A 25 -1.87 9.78 4.83
C GLU A 25 -3.35 9.93 4.47
N PHE A 26 -3.65 10.60 3.35
CA PHE A 26 -5.03 10.66 2.86
C PHE A 26 -5.60 9.28 2.54
N THR A 27 -4.81 8.42 1.90
CA THR A 27 -5.23 7.06 1.55
C THR A 27 -5.48 6.22 2.80
N VAL A 28 -4.62 6.35 3.82
CA VAL A 28 -4.76 5.70 5.13
C VAL A 28 -6.04 6.18 5.83
N TYR A 29 -6.28 7.49 5.86
CA TYR A 29 -7.49 8.06 6.45
C TYR A 29 -8.76 7.50 5.77
N PHE A 30 -8.80 7.48 4.44
CA PHE A 30 -9.93 6.91 3.70
C PHE A 30 -10.10 5.42 3.99
N HIS A 31 -9.01 4.67 4.07
CA HIS A 31 -9.04 3.24 4.38
C HIS A 31 -9.62 2.98 5.77
N LEU A 32 -9.14 3.69 6.79
CA LEU A 32 -9.63 3.57 8.17
C LEU A 32 -11.10 3.97 8.29
N ARG A 33 -11.49 5.08 7.65
CA ARG A 33 -12.89 5.54 7.64
C ARG A 33 -13.83 4.52 6.99
N TYR A 34 -13.39 3.88 5.91
CA TYR A 34 -14.16 2.82 5.27
C TYR A 34 -14.24 1.55 6.15
N ALA A 35 -13.11 1.08 6.67
CA ALA A 35 -13.03 -0.17 7.43
C ALA A 35 -13.80 -0.11 8.76
N SER A 36 -13.70 1.01 9.50
CA SER A 36 -14.38 1.20 10.78
C SER A 36 -15.91 1.14 10.68
N GLY A 37 -16.48 1.49 9.53
CA GLY A 37 -17.92 1.36 9.29
C GLY A 37 -18.39 -0.05 8.89
N GLN A 38 -17.47 -0.94 8.52
CA GLN A 38 -17.80 -2.25 7.94
C GLN A 38 -17.45 -3.43 8.86
N ARG A 39 -16.46 -3.29 9.74
CA ARG A 39 -16.03 -4.39 10.63
C ARG A 39 -15.35 -3.88 11.91
N VAL A 40 -15.28 -4.76 12.90
CA VAL A 40 -14.43 -4.56 14.09
C VAL A 40 -12.97 -4.72 13.70
N ILE A 41 -12.14 -3.75 14.08
CA ILE A 41 -10.69 -3.79 13.86
C ILE A 41 -10.02 -4.29 15.15
N THR A 42 -9.27 -5.38 15.05
CA THR A 42 -8.64 -5.99 16.22
C THR A 42 -7.41 -5.20 16.70
N PRO A 43 -7.00 -5.30 17.98
CA PRO A 43 -5.81 -4.60 18.48
C PRO A 43 -4.53 -4.94 17.72
N ALA A 44 -4.35 -6.21 17.32
CA ALA A 44 -3.18 -6.64 16.56
C ALA A 44 -3.14 -6.01 15.16
N GLU A 45 -4.28 -5.91 14.49
CA GLU A 45 -4.39 -5.22 13.20
C GLU A 45 -4.03 -3.74 13.33
N GLN A 46 -4.47 -3.08 14.40
CA GLN A 46 -4.11 -1.68 14.67
C GLN A 46 -2.60 -1.52 14.91
N MET A 47 -1.97 -2.42 15.66
CA MET A 47 -0.51 -2.36 15.85
C MET A 47 0.26 -2.48 14.53
N VAL A 48 -0.12 -3.43 13.67
CA VAL A 48 0.51 -3.59 12.35
C VAL A 48 0.22 -2.37 11.47
N HIS A 49 -1.00 -1.85 11.50
CA HIS A 49 -1.40 -0.67 10.76
C HIS A 49 -0.57 0.55 11.15
N SER A 50 -0.45 0.85 12.45
CA SER A 50 0.34 1.98 12.95
C SER A 50 1.82 1.87 12.58
N VAL A 51 2.40 0.66 12.56
CA VAL A 51 3.78 0.45 12.09
C VAL A 51 3.89 0.77 10.59
N LEU A 52 2.96 0.28 9.77
CA LEU A 52 2.96 0.52 8.32
C LEU A 52 2.69 1.97 7.96
N GLU A 53 1.87 2.68 8.74
CA GLU A 53 1.57 4.10 8.62
C GLU A 53 2.83 4.96 8.90
N MET A 54 3.62 4.59 9.90
CA MET A 54 4.84 5.32 10.24
C MET A 54 6.03 4.99 9.33
N ALA A 55 6.03 3.84 8.66
CA ALA A 55 7.17 3.39 7.85
C ALA A 55 7.58 4.38 6.74
N PRO A 56 6.67 5.00 5.96
CA PRO A 56 7.02 6.05 5.00
C PRO A 56 7.64 7.29 5.65
N VAL A 57 7.11 7.74 6.79
CA VAL A 57 7.64 8.91 7.52
C VAL A 57 9.06 8.62 8.03
N MET A 58 9.27 7.45 8.61
CA MET A 58 10.60 7.02 9.07
C MET A 58 11.57 6.86 7.91
N GLY A 59 11.13 6.28 6.80
CA GLY A 59 11.93 6.17 5.58
C GLY A 59 12.34 7.54 5.03
N PHE A 60 11.43 8.52 5.07
CA PHE A 60 11.74 9.89 4.68
C PHE A 60 12.75 10.55 5.60
N ALA A 61 12.58 10.42 6.92
CA ALA A 61 13.54 10.93 7.89
C ALA A 61 14.94 10.37 7.65
N ILE A 62 15.06 9.06 7.39
CA ILE A 62 16.34 8.42 7.04
C ILE A 62 16.93 9.02 5.75
N VAL A 63 16.12 9.23 4.72
CA VAL A 63 16.59 9.86 3.46
C VAL A 63 17.08 11.30 3.70
N CYS A 64 16.34 12.09 4.47
CA CYS A 64 16.74 13.45 4.82
C CYS A 64 18.05 13.49 5.61
N LEU A 65 18.23 12.57 6.57
CA LEU A 65 19.46 12.46 7.36
C LEU A 65 20.65 11.94 6.53
N ALA A 66 20.40 11.06 5.57
CA ALA A 66 21.43 10.54 4.66
C ALA A 66 21.84 11.55 3.58
N HIS A 67 20.95 12.50 3.24
CA HIS A 67 21.14 13.49 2.19
C HIS A 67 20.83 14.92 2.67
N PRO A 68 21.58 15.43 3.66
CA PRO A 68 21.32 16.76 4.24
C PRO A 68 21.45 17.88 3.19
N ASP A 69 22.39 17.76 2.25
CA ASP A 69 22.58 18.75 1.17
C ASP A 69 21.35 18.82 0.25
N ALA A 70 20.74 17.68 -0.04
CA ALA A 70 19.53 17.62 -0.85
C ALA A 70 18.34 18.26 -0.12
N LEU A 71 18.23 18.06 1.21
CA LEU A 71 17.21 18.71 2.03
C LEU A 71 17.40 20.24 2.04
N VAL A 72 18.61 20.71 2.28
CA VAL A 72 18.94 22.14 2.29
C VAL A 72 18.70 22.75 0.91
N SER A 73 18.99 22.03 -0.18
CA SER A 73 18.76 22.52 -1.54
C SER A 73 17.30 22.89 -1.83
N VAL A 74 16.31 22.32 -1.11
CA VAL A 74 14.88 22.63 -1.30
C VAL A 74 14.56 24.10 -1.03
N ILE A 75 15.27 24.75 -0.12
CA ILE A 75 15.04 26.17 0.25
C ILE A 75 15.94 27.15 -0.51
N HIS A 76 16.86 26.66 -1.36
CA HIS A 76 17.74 27.52 -2.13
C HIS A 76 17.13 27.92 -3.48
N PRO A 77 17.33 29.17 -3.95
CA PRO A 77 16.77 29.64 -5.22
C PRO A 77 17.25 28.86 -6.46
N ASN A 78 18.45 28.26 -6.37
CA ASN A 78 19.07 27.51 -7.46
C ASN A 78 18.81 25.99 -7.38
N ALA A 79 17.73 25.59 -6.68
CA ALA A 79 17.35 24.20 -6.54
C ALA A 79 17.10 23.55 -7.92
N SER A 80 17.79 22.46 -8.21
CA SER A 80 17.52 21.65 -9.40
C SER A 80 16.34 20.72 -9.13
N PHE A 81 15.22 20.97 -9.82
CA PHE A 81 14.02 20.14 -9.76
C PHE A 81 13.95 19.09 -10.87
N SER A 82 15.08 18.74 -11.47
CA SER A 82 15.14 17.74 -12.54
C SER A 82 15.02 16.31 -12.00
N MET A 83 14.28 15.45 -12.69
CA MET A 83 14.33 14.01 -12.45
C MET A 83 15.60 13.43 -13.06
N VAL A 84 16.62 13.22 -12.23
CA VAL A 84 17.92 12.68 -12.66
C VAL A 84 18.01 11.22 -12.24
N PRO A 85 18.15 10.27 -13.18
CA PRO A 85 18.41 8.87 -12.85
C PRO A 85 19.64 8.73 -11.96
N ARG A 86 19.68 7.68 -11.15
CA ARG A 86 20.80 7.43 -10.25
C ARG A 86 22.01 6.88 -11.01
N GLU A 87 23.17 7.51 -10.80
CA GLU A 87 24.47 7.05 -11.32
C GLU A 87 25.46 6.82 -10.15
N PRO A 88 26.09 5.64 -10.04
CA PRO A 88 25.82 4.43 -10.83
C PRO A 88 24.44 3.82 -10.50
N PRO A 89 23.78 3.14 -11.47
CA PRO A 89 22.54 2.42 -11.20
C PRO A 89 22.79 1.34 -10.15
N LEU A 90 21.79 1.07 -9.28
CA LEU A 90 21.93 0.01 -8.30
C LEU A 90 22.06 -1.34 -9.01
N PRO A 91 22.79 -2.29 -8.39
CA PRO A 91 22.80 -3.66 -8.85
C PRO A 91 21.36 -4.19 -8.98
N LEU A 92 21.05 -4.75 -10.17
CA LEU A 92 19.77 -5.41 -10.47
C LEU A 92 19.32 -6.40 -9.38
N PRO A 93 20.21 -7.22 -8.77
CA PRO A 93 19.82 -8.12 -7.68
C PRO A 93 19.21 -7.37 -6.50
N THR A 94 19.80 -6.24 -6.09
CA THR A 94 19.29 -5.44 -4.98
C THR A 94 17.89 -4.91 -5.27
N VAL A 95 17.67 -4.38 -6.48
CA VAL A 95 16.35 -3.89 -6.90
C VAL A 95 15.35 -5.04 -6.92
N ALA A 96 15.69 -6.17 -7.54
CA ALA A 96 14.82 -7.33 -7.64
C ALA A 96 14.46 -7.89 -6.24
N THR A 97 15.41 -7.96 -5.32
CA THR A 97 15.15 -8.39 -3.94
C THR A 97 14.18 -7.46 -3.24
N VAL A 98 14.35 -6.14 -3.34
CA VAL A 98 13.42 -5.18 -2.72
C VAL A 98 12.01 -5.35 -3.29
N PHE A 99 11.87 -5.44 -4.61
CA PHE A 99 10.57 -5.66 -5.24
C PHE A 99 9.93 -6.99 -4.83
N LEU A 100 10.72 -8.06 -4.77
CA LEU A 100 10.25 -9.37 -4.31
C LEU A 100 9.73 -9.31 -2.88
N LEU A 101 10.46 -8.65 -1.97
CA LEU A 101 10.03 -8.48 -0.57
C LEU A 101 8.77 -7.63 -0.48
N CYS A 102 8.66 -6.54 -1.23
CA CYS A 102 7.43 -5.74 -1.31
C CYS A 102 6.23 -6.57 -1.80
N MET A 103 6.43 -7.44 -2.80
CA MET A 103 5.37 -8.32 -3.29
C MET A 103 4.99 -9.38 -2.26
N LEU A 104 5.98 -10.03 -1.65
CA LEU A 104 5.76 -11.13 -0.71
C LEU A 104 5.12 -10.68 0.60
N PHE A 105 5.58 -9.57 1.18
CA PHE A 105 5.11 -9.10 2.48
C PHE A 105 4.06 -7.98 2.39
N GLY A 106 4.07 -7.21 1.30
CA GLY A 106 3.11 -6.14 1.08
C GLY A 106 1.87 -6.60 0.34
N VAL A 107 2.02 -7.30 -0.79
CA VAL A 107 0.89 -7.59 -1.70
C VAL A 107 0.27 -8.97 -1.45
N ALA A 108 1.09 -9.99 -1.22
CA ALA A 108 0.62 -11.37 -1.09
C ALA A 108 -0.42 -11.56 0.03
N PRO A 109 -0.28 -10.97 1.25
CA PRO A 109 -1.28 -11.11 2.30
C PRO A 109 -2.66 -10.62 1.87
N TYR A 110 -2.74 -9.43 1.27
CA TYR A 110 -4.01 -8.89 0.77
C TYR A 110 -4.58 -9.69 -0.39
N ALA A 111 -3.74 -10.21 -1.28
CA ALA A 111 -4.18 -11.06 -2.38
C ALA A 111 -4.78 -12.39 -1.86
N MET A 112 -4.20 -12.97 -0.80
CA MET A 112 -4.72 -14.17 -0.16
C MET A 112 -6.08 -13.93 0.49
N GLU A 113 -6.25 -12.83 1.23
CA GLU A 113 -7.53 -12.45 1.83
C GLU A 113 -8.60 -12.18 0.76
N LEU A 114 -8.27 -11.42 -0.28
CA LEU A 114 -9.18 -11.16 -1.41
C LEU A 114 -9.62 -12.47 -2.08
N ALA A 115 -8.68 -13.40 -2.33
CA ALA A 115 -8.98 -14.70 -2.90
C ALA A 115 -9.88 -15.54 -1.98
N ALA A 116 -9.66 -15.50 -0.66
CA ALA A 116 -10.51 -16.16 0.32
C ALA A 116 -11.94 -15.61 0.31
N CYS A 117 -12.11 -14.28 0.32
CA CYS A 117 -13.41 -13.63 0.23
C CYS A 117 -14.16 -14.01 -1.07
N ILE A 118 -13.48 -13.97 -2.22
CA ILE A 118 -14.07 -14.35 -3.51
C ILE A 118 -14.52 -15.82 -3.51
N ARG A 119 -13.71 -16.73 -2.96
CA ARG A 119 -14.04 -18.16 -2.85
C ARG A 119 -15.30 -18.39 -2.01
N VAL A 120 -15.43 -17.71 -0.86
CA VAL A 120 -16.62 -17.82 0.01
C VAL A 120 -17.86 -17.24 -0.66
N SER A 121 -17.75 -16.06 -1.28
CA SER A 121 -18.85 -15.40 -1.99
C SER A 121 -19.41 -16.28 -3.12
N ARG A 122 -18.55 -16.93 -3.90
CA ARG A 122 -18.97 -17.87 -4.96
C ARG A 122 -19.73 -19.07 -4.40
N LYS A 123 -19.32 -19.62 -3.25
CA LYS A 123 -20.04 -20.73 -2.59
C LYS A 123 -21.43 -20.28 -2.13
N ARG A 124 -21.54 -19.08 -1.53
CA ARG A 124 -22.82 -18.52 -1.06
C ARG A 124 -23.82 -18.33 -2.21
N VAL A 125 -23.37 -17.76 -3.34
CA VAL A 125 -24.21 -17.61 -4.54
C VAL A 125 -24.69 -18.97 -5.06
N ARG A 126 -23.79 -19.96 -5.17
CA ARG A 126 -24.15 -21.31 -5.61
C ARG A 126 -25.17 -21.98 -4.69
N MET A 127 -25.03 -21.83 -3.38
CA MET A 127 -26.01 -22.35 -2.42
C MET A 127 -27.36 -21.65 -2.58
N ASN A 128 -27.40 -20.32 -2.70
CA ASN A 128 -28.64 -19.56 -2.93
C ASN A 128 -29.37 -19.96 -4.23
N VAL A 129 -28.63 -20.25 -5.31
CA VAL A 129 -29.22 -20.78 -6.55
C VAL A 129 -29.73 -22.23 -6.33
N GLY A 130 -28.99 -23.06 -5.60
CA GLY A 130 -29.39 -24.44 -5.28
C GLY A 130 -30.69 -24.53 -4.45
N ILE A 131 -30.83 -23.71 -3.40
CA ILE A 131 -32.08 -23.59 -2.63
C ILE A 131 -33.19 -22.87 -3.42
N GLY A 132 -32.86 -21.92 -4.29
CA GLY A 132 -33.84 -21.29 -5.19
C GLY A 132 -34.43 -22.26 -6.22
N VAL A 133 -33.66 -23.25 -6.67
CA VAL A 133 -34.13 -24.35 -7.53
C VAL A 133 -34.93 -25.39 -6.74
N GLN A 134 -34.76 -25.48 -5.42
CA GLN A 134 -35.49 -26.39 -4.53
C GLN A 134 -36.76 -25.78 -3.89
N SER A 135 -37.29 -24.67 -4.41
CA SER A 135 -38.62 -24.15 -4.04
C SER A 135 -39.73 -25.07 -4.61
N PRO A 136 -40.35 -25.97 -3.82
CA PRO A 136 -41.24 -27.00 -4.33
C PRO A 136 -42.67 -26.47 -4.42
N GLY A 137 -43.20 -26.38 -5.64
CA GLY A 137 -44.64 -26.30 -5.87
C GLY A 137 -45.33 -27.65 -5.61
N SER A 138 -45.28 -28.15 -4.38
CA SER A 138 -45.84 -29.48 -4.07
C SER A 138 -46.39 -29.64 -2.66
N TRP A 139 -47.16 -28.69 -2.12
CA TRP A 139 -47.99 -28.95 -0.92
C TRP A 139 -49.27 -28.10 -0.90
N GLN A 140 -50.16 -28.29 -1.87
CA GLN A 140 -51.58 -27.91 -1.84
C GLN A 140 -52.28 -28.87 -2.82
N LEU A 141 -53.27 -29.72 -2.52
CA LEU A 141 -54.13 -29.98 -1.37
C LEU A 141 -54.53 -31.48 -1.43
N LEU A 142 -54.36 -32.22 -0.34
CA LEU A 142 -55.36 -33.19 0.12
C LEU A 142 -56.35 -32.41 1.01
#